data_AF-A0A7I9VZ68-F1
#
_entry.id   AF-A0A7I9VZ68-F1
#
_cell.length_a   1.000
_cell.length_b   1.000
_cell.length_c   1.000
_cell.angle_alpha   90.00
_cell.angle_beta   90.00
_cell.angle_gamma   90.00
#
_symmetry.space_group_name_H-M   'P 1'
#
loop_
_entity.id
_entity.type
_entity.pdbx_description
1 polymer ?
#
loop_
_entity_poly.entity_id
_entity_poly.type
_entity_poly.pdbx_seq_one_letter_code
_entity_poly.pdbx_strand_id
1 'polypeptide(L)'
;MAADPRRCEECGAHFYGRSDAAYCCAACRQKAYRARKHRRSVGSTREEEFRSVIGQARRSRTNARETRRLAGQVRARAQAERLAAAEQIDRARASRAGLTDAH
;
A
#
# COMPACT_ATOMS: atom_id res chain seq x y z
N MET A 1 -18.63 -57.71 -14.26
CA MET A 1 -19.02 -56.46 -13.57
C MET A 1 -18.94 -55.34 -14.59
N ALA A 2 -20.07 -54.73 -14.96
CA ALA A 2 -20.06 -53.56 -15.83
C ALA A 2 -19.45 -52.38 -15.04
N ALA A 3 -18.54 -51.63 -15.65
CA ALA A 3 -17.99 -50.44 -15.01
C ALA A 3 -19.10 -49.36 -14.96
N ASP A 4 -19.31 -48.75 -13.79
CA ASP A 4 -20.30 -47.67 -13.68
C ASP A 4 -19.91 -46.46 -14.54
N PRO A 5 -20.85 -45.84 -15.27
CA PRO A 5 -20.58 -44.65 -16.07
C PRO A 5 -20.23 -43.46 -15.17
N ARG A 6 -19.07 -42.83 -15.42
CA ARG A 6 -18.57 -41.65 -14.69
C ARG A 6 -18.96 -40.36 -15.41
N ARG A 7 -19.05 -39.26 -14.68
CA ARG A 7 -19.36 -37.93 -15.24
C ARG A 7 -18.08 -37.12 -15.43
N CYS A 8 -17.87 -36.55 -16.62
CA CYS A 8 -16.76 -35.66 -16.91
C CYS A 8 -16.91 -34.33 -16.16
N GLU A 9 -15.89 -33.89 -15.43
CA GLU A 9 -15.90 -32.61 -14.69
C GLU A 9 -15.94 -31.37 -15.59
N GLU A 10 -15.53 -31.49 -16.86
CA GLU A 10 -15.45 -30.35 -17.79
C GLU A 10 -16.71 -30.20 -18.67
N CYS A 11 -17.22 -31.29 -19.25
CA CYS A 11 -18.36 -31.25 -20.17
C CYS A 11 -19.64 -31.89 -19.61
N GLY A 12 -19.56 -32.56 -18.45
CA GLY A 12 -20.70 -33.22 -17.83
C GLY A 12 -21.17 -34.51 -18.51
N ALA A 13 -20.51 -34.97 -19.58
CA ALA A 13 -20.85 -36.19 -20.29
C ALA A 13 -20.54 -37.45 -19.47
N HIS A 14 -21.34 -38.50 -19.65
CA HIS A 14 -21.08 -39.82 -19.10
C HIS A 14 -20.03 -40.56 -19.93
N PHE A 15 -19.06 -41.21 -19.28
CA PHE A 15 -18.01 -41.98 -19.94
C PHE A 15 -17.59 -43.19 -19.09
N TYR A 16 -17.05 -44.21 -19.74
CA TYR A 16 -16.46 -45.38 -19.08
C TYR A 16 -14.93 -45.21 -19.02
N GLY A 17 -14.36 -45.42 -17.84
CA GLY A 17 -12.92 -45.23 -17.62
C GLY A 17 -12.48 -45.75 -16.27
N ARG A 18 -11.22 -45.50 -15.93
CA ARG A 18 -10.67 -45.87 -14.61
C ARG A 18 -11.45 -45.19 -13.48
N SER A 19 -11.45 -45.81 -12.30
CA SER A 19 -12.15 -45.31 -11.11
C SER A 19 -11.64 -43.96 -10.58
N ASP A 20 -10.49 -43.50 -11.04
CA ASP A 20 -9.88 -42.20 -10.75
C ASP A 20 -10.00 -41.20 -11.91
N ALA A 21 -10.62 -41.58 -13.03
CA ALA A 21 -10.75 -40.71 -14.18
C ALA A 21 -11.77 -39.60 -13.91
N ALA A 22 -11.33 -38.35 -14.08
CA ALA A 22 -12.15 -37.13 -13.94
C ALA A 22 -12.65 -36.56 -15.29
N TYR A 23 -12.04 -36.96 -16.41
CA TYR A 23 -12.31 -36.41 -17.73
C TYR A 23 -12.52 -37.50 -18.77
N CYS A 24 -13.49 -37.28 -19.67
CA CYS A 24 -13.81 -38.22 -20.73
C CYS A 24 -12.74 -38.30 -21.83
N CYS A 25 -11.94 -37.25 -22.02
CA CYS A 25 -10.91 -37.20 -23.05
C CYS A 25 -9.77 -36.22 -22.73
N ALA A 26 -8.68 -36.30 -23.51
CA ALA A 26 -7.54 -35.41 -23.40
C ALA A 26 -7.92 -33.93 -23.62
N ALA A 27 -8.86 -33.63 -24.51
CA ALA A 27 -9.31 -32.26 -24.76
C ALA A 27 -9.97 -31.64 -23.52
N CYS A 28 -10.86 -32.37 -22.85
CA CYS A 28 -11.49 -31.93 -21.60
C CYS A 28 -10.44 -31.72 -20.50
N ARG A 29 -9.47 -32.63 -20.39
CA ARG A 29 -8.34 -32.48 -19.44
C ARG A 29 -7.51 -31.24 -19.73
N GLN A 30 -7.18 -30.99 -21.00
CA GLN A 30 -6.38 -29.82 -21.41
C GLN A 30 -7.14 -28.52 -21.16
N LYS A 31 -8.45 -28.48 -21.41
CA LYS A 31 -9.30 -27.30 -21.14
C LYS A 31 -9.33 -26.98 -19.65
N ALA A 32 -9.60 -27.97 -18.79
CA ALA A 32 -9.54 -27.81 -17.34
C ALA A 32 -8.15 -27.36 -16.86
N TYR A 33 -7.07 -27.93 -17.42
CA TYR A 33 -5.70 -27.51 -17.12
C TYR A 33 -5.44 -26.05 -17.50
N ARG A 34 -5.83 -25.63 -18.72
CA ARG A 34 -5.67 -24.24 -19.19
C ARG A 34 -6.44 -23.27 -18.30
N ALA A 35 -7.67 -23.59 -17.91
CA ALA A 35 -8.46 -22.76 -16.99
C ALA A 35 -7.78 -22.62 -15.61
N ARG A 36 -7.26 -23.71 -15.06
CA ARG A 36 -6.51 -23.69 -13.78
C ARG A 36 -5.21 -22.87 -13.89
N LYS A 37 -4.45 -23.05 -14.98
CA LYS A 37 -3.21 -22.31 -15.23
C LYS A 37 -3.46 -20.81 -15.37
N HIS A 38 -4.50 -20.43 -16.11
CA HIS A 38 -4.89 -19.02 -16.29
C HIS A 38 -5.33 -18.36 -14.98
N ARG A 39 -6.10 -19.06 -14.14
CA ARG A 39 -6.48 -18.54 -12.81
C ARG A 39 -5.27 -18.31 -11.92
N ARG A 40 -4.28 -19.21 -11.95
CA ARG A 40 -3.04 -19.04 -11.17
C ARG A 40 -2.20 -17.85 -11.66
N SER A 41 -2.06 -17.68 -12.98
CA SER A 41 -1.26 -16.58 -13.53
C SER A 41 -1.90 -15.20 -13.33
N VAL A 42 -3.22 -15.09 -13.40
CA VAL A 42 -3.93 -13.82 -13.17
C VAL A 42 -4.03 -13.48 -11.68
N GLY A 43 -4.14 -14.50 -10.82
CA GLY A 43 -4.19 -14.31 -9.37
C GLY A 43 -2.87 -13.78 -8.79
N SER A 44 -1.73 -14.30 -9.25
CA SER A 44 -0.42 -13.92 -8.71
C SER A 44 -0.06 -12.46 -9.02
N THR A 45 -0.26 -12.01 -10.26
CA THR A 45 0.14 -10.65 -10.67
C THR A 45 -0.70 -9.57 -9.98
N ARG A 46 -2.02 -9.77 -9.93
CA ARG A 46 -2.94 -8.83 -9.30
C ARG A 46 -2.68 -8.71 -7.79
N GLU A 47 -2.46 -9.83 -7.11
CA GLU A 47 -2.19 -9.81 -5.67
C GLU A 47 -0.85 -9.13 -5.33
N GLU A 48 0.19 -9.36 -6.14
CA GLU A 48 1.48 -8.70 -6.00
C GLU A 48 1.38 -7.18 -6.23
N GLU A 49 0.65 -6.75 -7.26
CA GLU A 49 0.36 -5.33 -7.52
C GLU A 49 -0.36 -4.67 -6.34
N PHE A 50 -1.42 -5.30 -5.81
CA PHE A 50 -2.13 -4.77 -4.64
C PHE A 50 -1.22 -4.65 -3.41
N ARG A 51 -0.40 -5.66 -3.13
CA ARG A 51 0.57 -5.61 -2.02
C ARG A 51 1.58 -4.48 -2.21
N SER A 52 2.06 -4.29 -3.43
CA SER A 52 2.98 -3.20 -3.78
C SER A 52 2.34 -1.82 -3.54
N VAL A 53 1.11 -1.61 -4.05
CA VAL A 53 0.36 -0.36 -3.87
C VAL A 53 0.08 -0.07 -2.40
N ILE A 54 -0.34 -1.08 -1.62
CA ILE A 54 -0.56 -0.93 -0.18
C ILE A 54 0.76 -0.57 0.53
N GLY A 55 1.87 -1.21 0.15
CA GLY A 55 3.20 -0.91 0.67
C GLY A 55 3.62 0.53 0.38
N GLN A 56 3.40 1.01 -0.85
CA GLN A 56 3.69 2.37 -1.25
C GLN A 56 2.83 3.39 -0.50
N ALA A 57 1.53 3.11 -0.34
CA ALA A 57 0.62 3.97 0.42
C ALA A 57 1.04 4.10 1.89
N ARG A 58 1.50 3.02 2.52
CA ARG A 58 2.02 3.05 3.90
C ARG A 58 3.26 3.92 4.01
N ARG A 59 4.25 3.73 3.12
CA ARG A 59 5.47 4.56 3.09
C ARG A 59 5.14 6.04 2.89
N SER A 60 4.25 6.36 1.95
CA SER A 60 3.80 7.73 1.70
C SER A 60 3.17 8.37 2.94
N ARG A 61 2.32 7.64 3.68
CA ARG A 61 1.73 8.14 4.93
C ARG A 61 2.76 8.41 6.02
N THR A 62 3.76 7.53 6.17
CA THR A 62 4.84 7.72 7.14
C THR A 62 5.66 8.97 6.79
N ASN A 63 6.08 9.10 5.53
CA ASN A 63 6.83 10.27 5.07
C ASN A 63 6.04 11.55 5.27
N ALA A 64 4.75 11.57 4.91
CA ALA A 64 3.90 12.75 5.10
C ALA A 64 3.77 13.17 6.57
N ARG A 65 3.69 12.21 7.51
CA ARG A 65 3.66 12.50 8.95
C ARG A 65 4.98 13.11 9.42
N GLU A 66 6.09 12.53 8.98
CA GLU A 66 7.42 13.04 9.31
C GLU A 66 7.65 14.45 8.77
N THR A 67 7.30 14.70 7.50
CA THR A 67 7.37 16.04 6.90
C THR A 67 6.55 17.07 7.68
N ARG A 68 5.33 16.73 8.10
CA ARG A 68 4.50 17.62 8.92
C ARG A 68 5.12 17.90 10.28
N ARG A 69 5.72 16.89 10.93
CA ARG A 69 6.43 17.04 12.20
C ARG A 69 7.60 18.00 12.07
N LEU A 70 8.45 17.78 11.06
CA LEU A 70 9.61 18.64 10.78
C LEU A 70 9.18 20.08 10.45
N ALA A 71 8.15 20.25 9.62
CA ALA A 71 7.62 21.58 9.31
C ALA A 71 7.07 22.28 10.56
N GLY A 72 6.44 21.53 11.48
CA GLY A 72 6.01 22.03 12.78
C GLY A 72 7.19 22.54 13.62
N GLN A 73 8.27 21.76 13.71
CA GLN A 73 9.48 22.14 14.45
C GLN A 73 10.14 23.39 13.87
N VAL A 74 10.25 23.48 12.53
CA VAL A 74 10.80 24.66 11.85
C VAL A 74 9.96 25.90 12.13
N ARG A 75 8.62 25.80 12.07
CA ARG A 75 7.74 26.94 12.41
C ARG A 75 7.86 27.36 13.87
N ALA A 76 7.91 26.41 14.79
CA ALA A 76 8.07 26.70 16.22
C ALA A 76 9.39 27.42 16.50
N ARG A 77 10.49 26.96 15.89
CA ARG A 77 11.80 27.62 15.99
C ARG A 77 11.78 29.03 15.43
N ALA A 78 11.23 29.22 14.22
CA ALA A 78 11.11 30.54 13.62
C ALA A 78 10.27 31.50 14.46
N GLN A 79 9.22 31.01 15.12
CA GLN A 79 8.41 31.81 16.03
C GLN A 79 9.19 32.19 17.30
N ALA A 80 9.93 31.26 17.89
CA ALA A 80 10.79 31.54 19.05
C ALA A 80 11.88 32.57 18.71
N GLU A 81 12.51 32.46 17.55
CA GLU A 81 13.50 33.43 17.06
C GLU A 81 12.89 34.83 16.86
N ARG A 82 11.65 34.91 16.34
CA ARG A 82 10.93 36.19 16.20
C ARG A 82 10.61 36.84 17.55
N LEU A 83 10.16 36.05 18.54
CA LEU A 83 9.88 36.55 19.88
C LEU A 83 11.15 37.05 20.57
N ALA A 84 12.23 36.28 20.50
CA ALA A 84 13.53 36.68 21.04
C ALA A 84 14.06 37.97 20.38
N ALA A 85 13.90 38.11 19.06
CA ALA A 85 14.28 39.33 18.35
C ALA A 85 13.43 40.55 18.78
N ALA A 86 12.12 40.37 18.97
CA ALA A 86 11.24 41.43 19.45
C ALA A 86 11.64 41.90 20.86
N GLU A 87 11.90 40.97 21.78
CA GLU A 87 12.38 41.30 23.12
C GLU A 87 13.73 42.03 23.11
N GLN A 88 14.64 41.67 22.21
CA GLN A 88 15.91 42.37 22.05
C GLN A 88 15.72 43.80 21.55
N ILE A 89 14.80 44.02 20.60
CA ILE A 89 14.44 45.36 20.12
C ILE A 89 13.84 46.20 21.24
N ASP A 90 12.93 45.63 22.04
CA ASP A 90 12.30 46.34 23.15
C ASP A 90 13.31 46.69 24.25
N ARG A 91 14.22 45.77 24.59
CA ARG A 91 15.35 46.05 25.50
C ARG A 91 16.25 47.16 24.96
N ALA A 92 16.62 47.13 23.69
CA ALA A 92 17.46 48.16 23.07
C ALA A 92 16.77 49.54 23.08
N ARG A 93 15.45 49.59 22.86
CA ARG A 93 14.64 50.81 22.96
C ARG A 93 14.62 51.36 24.37
N ALA A 94 14.39 50.51 25.38
CA ALA A 94 14.39 50.91 26.78
C ALA A 94 15.75 51.47 27.22
N SER A 95 16.86 50.80 26.85
CA SER A 95 18.21 51.30 27.14
C SER A 95 18.48 52.66 26.49
N ARG A 96 18.00 52.87 25.25
CA ARG A 96 18.16 54.16 24.55
C ARG A 96 17.36 55.28 25.20
N ALA A 97 16.14 55.02 25.69
CA ALA A 97 15.34 56.01 26.40
C ALA A 97 15.95 56.40 27.75
N GLY A 98 16.51 55.44 28.51
CA GLY A 98 17.20 55.74 29.77
C GLY A 98 18.47 56.58 29.62
N LEU A 99 19.11 56.53 28.44
CA LEU A 99 20.26 57.40 28.10
C LEU A 99 19.84 58.84 27.80
N THR A 100 18.62 59.09 27.32
CA THR A 100 18.15 60.44 26.96
C THR A 100 17.65 61.25 28.15
N ASP A 101 17.22 60.60 29.24
CA ASP A 101 16.73 61.29 30.46
C ASP A 101 17.86 61.73 31.41
N ALA A 102 19.12 61.38 31.10
CA ALA A 102 20.29 61.66 31.94
C ALA A 102 21.04 62.97 31.56
N HIS A 103 20.52 63.76 30.63
CA HIS A 103 21.09 65.03 30.15
C HIS A 103 20.11 66.18 30.30
#